data_AF-A0A1X0RPC6-F1
#
_entry.id   AF-A0A1X0RPC6-F1
#
_cell.length_a   1.000
_cell.length_b   1.000
_cell.length_c   1.000
_cell.angle_alpha   90.00
_cell.angle_beta   90.00
_cell.angle_gamma   90.00
#
_symmetry.space_group_name_H-M   'P 1'
#
loop_
_entity.id
_entity.type
_entity.pdbx_description
1 polymer ?
#
loop_
_entity_poly.entity_id
_entity_poly.type
_entity_poly.pdbx_seq_one_letter_code
_entity_poly.pdbx_strand_id
1 'polypeptide(L)'
;MCFLFLILTLAEATLQALNLHLPPWILNGIAFKDLSAAGQQIDLRLQQLFFWSRQYVLLRKQNWANTAKARAHYISFYNSMWLVANDIIIGIALGTFLTANKYVLAERFHDILNKYTVKSLESMVSWFLESPAGLKLNQELAYFLSELFLWLLRLWTLCPQAIERFTPQIIHAIGLSARIFNWQLVILYSLFNLFRGKKKNVLRNRIDSCDYDLDQLLLGTSLFTLLTFLFPTVFVYYLTFALGRVGIIILQAIMETVLAFFNHFPLFAIMLRIKDPHRLPGGLQFHIFSLDYFAQKQHTIFYKLWVSLTKKKHKPALRKTKKLPRKRATVTFNLQESPKRSFESQKDSKKATYLWMRNLPISMSAIFFQYMLLWKRLSAHYFSAYVFKCLLYGEPIKPTPKLQYPMLPDTR
;
A
#
# COMPACT_ATOMS: atom_id res chain seq x y z
N MET A 1 38.40 -9.03 -5.56
CA MET A 1 37.68 -9.55 -6.75
C MET A 1 37.01 -10.90 -6.47
N CYS A 2 37.72 -11.91 -5.94
CA CYS A 2 37.13 -13.24 -5.67
C CYS A 2 35.95 -13.24 -4.67
N PHE A 3 36.02 -12.42 -3.61
CA PHE A 3 34.94 -12.33 -2.62
C PHE A 3 33.64 -11.74 -3.18
N LEU A 4 33.73 -10.67 -3.98
CA LEU A 4 32.59 -10.08 -4.68
C LEU A 4 32.00 -11.05 -5.71
N PHE A 5 32.85 -11.76 -6.45
CA PHE A 5 32.42 -12.78 -7.38
C PHE A 5 31.66 -13.91 -6.68
N LEU A 6 32.16 -14.40 -5.53
CA LEU A 6 31.51 -15.44 -4.73
C LEU A 6 30.16 -14.99 -4.14
N ILE A 7 30.05 -13.74 -3.70
CA ILE A 7 28.77 -13.18 -3.23
C ILE A 7 27.77 -13.08 -4.39
N LEU A 8 28.22 -12.66 -5.57
CA LEU A 8 27.35 -12.53 -6.75
C LEU A 8 26.88 -13.89 -7.27
N THR A 9 27.73 -14.91 -7.27
CA THR A 9 27.33 -16.27 -7.66
C THR A 9 26.38 -16.91 -6.66
N LEU A 10 26.59 -16.71 -5.34
CA LEU A 10 25.63 -17.12 -4.31
C LEU A 10 24.29 -16.38 -4.44
N ALA A 11 24.33 -15.08 -4.71
CA ALA A 11 23.15 -14.26 -4.96
C ALA A 11 22.37 -14.75 -6.18
N GLU A 12 23.06 -15.13 -7.26
CA GLU A 12 22.43 -15.66 -8.47
C GLU A 12 21.83 -17.06 -8.24
N ALA A 13 22.55 -17.96 -7.56
CA ALA A 13 22.05 -19.28 -7.20
C ALA A 13 20.80 -19.21 -6.30
N THR A 14 20.79 -18.29 -5.34
CA THR A 14 19.62 -18.06 -4.47
C THR A 14 18.43 -17.47 -5.23
N LEU A 15 18.67 -16.57 -6.19
CA LEU A 15 17.61 -16.00 -7.05
C LEU A 15 17.01 -17.06 -7.98
N GLN A 16 17.84 -17.95 -8.53
CA GLN A 16 17.38 -19.11 -9.31
C GLN A 16 16.53 -20.04 -8.45
N ALA A 17 17.00 -20.41 -7.24
CA ALA A 17 16.26 -21.24 -6.30
C ALA A 17 14.90 -20.65 -5.93
N LEU A 18 14.83 -19.33 -5.67
CA LEU A 18 13.60 -18.62 -5.33
C LEU A 18 12.61 -18.49 -6.51
N ASN A 19 13.11 -18.54 -7.75
CA ASN A 19 12.30 -18.50 -8.97
C ASN A 19 11.90 -19.88 -9.51
N LEU A 20 12.33 -20.97 -8.88
CA LEU A 20 11.87 -22.30 -9.23
C LEU A 20 10.36 -22.37 -9.01
N HIS A 21 9.64 -22.74 -10.08
CA HIS A 21 8.21 -23.00 -10.02
C HIS A 21 8.02 -24.43 -9.53
N LEU A 22 7.14 -24.61 -8.56
CA LEU A 22 6.76 -25.94 -8.11
C LEU A 22 6.06 -26.70 -9.25
N PRO A 23 6.08 -28.04 -9.25
CA PRO A 23 5.32 -28.82 -10.22
C PRO A 23 3.82 -28.47 -10.13
N PRO A 24 3.06 -28.48 -11.24
CA PRO A 24 1.66 -28.05 -11.26
C PRO A 24 0.73 -28.86 -10.33
N TRP A 25 1.14 -30.07 -9.94
CA TRP A 25 0.43 -30.91 -8.98
C TRP A 25 0.66 -30.51 -7.50
N ILE A 26 1.65 -29.65 -7.21
CA ILE A 26 1.91 -29.07 -5.88
C ILE A 26 1.64 -27.56 -5.94
N LEU A 27 0.67 -27.09 -5.15
CA LEU A 27 0.41 -25.65 -4.94
C LEU A 27 0.24 -24.84 -6.25
N ASN A 28 -0.41 -25.40 -7.27
CA ASN A 28 -0.74 -24.72 -8.54
C ASN A 28 0.46 -24.08 -9.27
N GLY A 29 1.68 -24.61 -9.10
CA GLY A 29 2.87 -24.10 -9.79
C GLY A 29 3.38 -22.74 -9.32
N ILE A 30 3.07 -22.36 -8.08
CA ILE A 30 3.57 -21.12 -7.46
C ILE A 30 5.11 -21.18 -7.31
N ALA A 31 5.78 -20.03 -7.51
CA ALA A 31 7.23 -19.92 -7.31
C ALA A 31 7.59 -19.96 -5.81
N PHE A 32 8.75 -20.51 -5.44
CA PHE A 32 9.18 -20.61 -4.04
C PHE A 32 9.16 -19.29 -3.27
N LYS A 33 9.52 -18.19 -3.93
CA LYS A 33 9.46 -16.87 -3.29
C LYS A 33 8.05 -16.43 -2.89
N ASP A 34 7.02 -16.91 -3.58
CA ASP A 34 5.64 -16.49 -3.36
C ASP A 34 4.96 -17.26 -2.21
N LEU A 35 5.66 -18.23 -1.59
CA LEU A 35 5.22 -18.93 -0.39
C LEU A 35 5.39 -18.10 0.90
N SER A 36 6.34 -17.16 0.94
CA SER A 36 6.65 -16.40 2.15
C SER A 36 7.03 -14.97 1.83
N ALA A 37 6.50 -14.03 2.62
CA ALA A 37 6.90 -12.61 2.56
C ALA A 37 8.42 -12.43 2.75
N ALA A 38 9.07 -13.28 3.54
CA ALA A 38 10.52 -13.25 3.70
C ALA A 38 11.26 -13.64 2.40
N GLY A 39 10.79 -14.67 1.71
CA GLY A 39 11.32 -15.08 0.40
C GLY A 39 11.16 -13.98 -0.66
N GLN A 40 10.02 -13.29 -0.65
CA GLN A 40 9.79 -12.12 -1.51
C GLN A 40 10.74 -10.97 -1.21
N GLN A 41 10.99 -10.69 0.08
CA GLN A 41 11.91 -9.62 0.48
C GLN A 41 13.36 -9.96 0.09
N ILE A 42 13.78 -11.22 0.22
CA ILE A 42 15.11 -11.64 -0.22
C ILE A 42 15.25 -11.53 -1.75
N ASP A 43 14.26 -12.02 -2.52
CA ASP A 43 14.23 -11.87 -4.00
C ASP A 43 14.34 -10.39 -4.41
N LEU A 44 13.59 -9.52 -3.73
CA LEU A 44 13.64 -8.08 -3.98
C LEU A 44 15.03 -7.48 -3.73
N ARG A 45 15.64 -7.78 -2.58
CA ARG A 45 16.95 -7.21 -2.22
C ARG A 45 18.07 -7.74 -3.11
N LEU A 46 18.01 -9.02 -3.51
CA LEU A 46 18.96 -9.60 -4.46
C LEU A 46 18.82 -8.97 -5.86
N GLN A 47 17.61 -8.75 -6.34
CA GLN A 47 17.38 -8.04 -7.60
C GLN A 47 17.93 -6.60 -7.53
N GLN A 48 17.63 -5.86 -6.46
CA GLN A 48 18.14 -4.51 -6.26
C GLN A 48 19.68 -4.46 -6.31
N LEU A 49 20.35 -5.44 -5.68
CA LEU A 49 21.81 -5.54 -5.68
C LEU A 49 22.38 -5.74 -7.09
N PHE A 50 21.77 -6.58 -7.93
CA PHE A 50 22.20 -6.78 -9.31
C PHE A 50 21.94 -5.54 -10.18
N PHE A 51 20.74 -4.96 -10.09
CA PHE A 51 20.33 -3.83 -10.92
C PHE A 51 21.07 -2.54 -10.62
N TRP A 52 21.50 -2.31 -9.37
CA TRP A 52 22.23 -1.10 -9.03
C TRP A 52 23.55 -0.95 -9.77
N SER A 53 24.28 -2.05 -9.96
CA SER A 53 25.57 -2.02 -10.67
C SER A 53 25.40 -1.48 -12.09
N ARG A 54 24.40 -2.01 -12.82
CA ARG A 54 24.06 -1.60 -14.18
C ARG A 54 23.49 -0.18 -14.23
N GLN A 55 22.59 0.17 -13.32
CA GLN A 55 22.00 1.52 -13.24
C GLN A 55 23.05 2.58 -12.92
N TYR A 56 24.01 2.28 -12.04
CA TYR A 56 25.09 3.20 -11.71
C TYR A 56 25.96 3.53 -12.94
N VAL A 57 26.29 2.53 -13.76
CA VAL A 57 27.04 2.74 -15.01
C VAL A 57 26.23 3.58 -16.00
N LEU A 58 24.91 3.35 -16.11
CA LEU A 58 24.03 4.17 -16.96
C LEU A 58 23.95 5.62 -16.47
N LEU A 59 23.80 5.82 -15.16
CA LEU A 59 23.76 7.14 -14.53
C LEU A 59 25.07 7.93 -14.74
N ARG A 60 26.22 7.25 -14.77
CA ARG A 60 27.53 7.88 -15.02
C ARG A 60 27.70 8.35 -16.47
N LYS A 61 27.09 7.67 -17.43
CA LYS A 61 27.26 7.95 -18.87
C LYS A 61 26.31 9.03 -19.41
N GLN A 62 25.23 9.35 -18.69
CA GLN A 62 24.15 10.20 -19.19
C GLN A 62 24.21 11.63 -18.64
N ASN A 63 24.02 12.64 -19.51
CA ASN A 63 23.91 14.05 -19.11
C ASN A 63 22.56 14.32 -18.40
N TRP A 64 22.55 14.09 -17.09
CA TRP A 64 21.40 14.12 -16.17
C TRP A 64 20.69 15.47 -16.05
N ALA A 65 21.35 16.57 -16.44
CA ALA A 65 20.79 17.92 -16.32
C ALA A 65 19.62 18.17 -17.29
N ASN A 66 19.52 17.45 -18.41
CA ASN A 66 18.67 17.89 -19.53
C ASN A 66 17.27 17.29 -19.57
N THR A 67 17.03 16.12 -18.94
CA THR A 67 15.75 15.41 -19.08
C THR A 67 15.11 15.08 -17.73
N ALA A 68 13.82 15.39 -17.57
CA ALA A 68 13.04 15.06 -16.37
C ALA A 68 13.08 13.55 -16.03
N LYS A 69 13.06 12.69 -17.03
CA LYS A 69 13.17 11.23 -16.88
C LYS A 69 14.49 10.78 -16.24
N ALA A 70 15.61 11.40 -16.63
CA ALA A 70 16.93 11.09 -16.05
C ALA A 70 17.01 11.50 -14.57
N ARG A 71 16.43 12.65 -14.20
CA ARG A 71 16.32 13.09 -12.79
C ARG A 71 15.44 12.15 -11.96
N ALA A 72 14.34 11.64 -12.53
CA ALA A 72 13.49 10.66 -11.86
C ALA A 72 14.23 9.34 -11.59
N HIS A 73 14.98 8.82 -12.57
CA HIS A 73 15.82 7.63 -12.38
C HIS A 73 16.91 7.85 -11.32
N TYR A 74 17.56 9.02 -11.32
CA TYR A 74 18.52 9.40 -10.28
C TYR A 74 17.88 9.37 -8.88
N ILE A 75 16.75 10.06 -8.69
CA ILE A 75 16.06 10.13 -7.40
C ILE A 75 15.66 8.72 -6.93
N SER A 76 15.11 7.90 -7.82
CA SER A 76 14.69 6.54 -7.49
C SER A 76 15.86 5.63 -7.11
N PHE A 77 16.98 5.72 -7.82
CA PHE A 77 18.20 4.95 -7.54
C PHE A 77 18.74 5.25 -6.13
N TYR A 78 18.96 6.53 -5.83
CA TYR A 78 19.46 6.94 -4.52
C TYR A 78 18.44 6.69 -3.40
N ASN A 79 17.14 6.79 -3.66
CA ASN A 79 16.11 6.42 -2.68
C ASN A 79 16.24 4.97 -2.24
N SER A 80 16.49 4.08 -3.19
CA SER A 80 16.54 2.66 -2.90
C SER A 80 17.85 2.24 -2.27
N MET A 81 18.96 2.82 -2.71
CA MET A 81 20.25 2.68 -2.02
C MET A 81 20.15 3.16 -0.56
N TRP A 82 19.44 4.28 -0.33
CA TRP A 82 19.23 4.81 1.01
C TRP A 82 18.36 3.89 1.88
N LEU A 83 17.26 3.35 1.33
CA LEU A 83 16.41 2.40 2.05
C LEU A 83 17.19 1.16 2.50
N VAL A 84 17.97 0.54 1.61
CA VAL A 84 18.77 -0.63 1.96
C VAL A 84 19.90 -0.28 2.92
N ALA A 85 20.54 0.88 2.78
CA ALA A 85 21.54 1.33 3.75
C ALA A 85 20.94 1.44 5.15
N ASN A 86 19.73 2.00 5.28
CA ASN A 86 19.03 2.06 6.57
C ASN A 86 18.67 0.66 7.08
N ASP A 87 18.21 -0.26 6.24
CA ASP A 87 17.91 -1.63 6.65
C ASP A 87 19.15 -2.33 7.20
N ILE A 88 20.31 -2.16 6.55
CA ILE A 88 21.59 -2.73 7.02
C ILE A 88 22.03 -2.07 8.31
N ILE A 89 21.98 -0.74 8.41
CA ILE A 89 22.39 0.01 9.61
C ILE A 89 21.50 -0.36 10.80
N ILE A 90 20.18 -0.33 10.61
CA ILE A 90 19.20 -0.70 11.65
C ILE A 90 19.36 -2.18 12.00
N GLY A 91 19.55 -3.06 11.01
CA GLY A 91 19.75 -4.49 11.23
C GLY A 91 21.01 -4.80 12.04
N ILE A 92 22.14 -4.15 11.72
CA ILE A 92 23.38 -4.29 12.48
C ILE A 92 23.24 -3.66 13.87
N ALA A 93 22.65 -2.47 13.98
CA ALA A 93 22.44 -1.80 15.27
C ALA A 93 21.53 -2.63 16.19
N LEU A 94 20.45 -3.19 15.65
CA LEU A 94 19.54 -4.05 16.38
C LEU A 94 20.20 -5.39 16.74
N GLY A 95 20.91 -6.03 15.80
CA GLY A 95 21.62 -7.29 16.06
C GLY A 95 22.72 -7.14 17.11
N THR A 96 23.49 -6.07 17.04
CA THR A 96 24.51 -5.74 18.06
C THR A 96 23.88 -5.39 19.40
N PHE A 97 22.79 -4.63 19.42
CA PHE A 97 22.02 -4.35 20.64
C PHE A 97 21.47 -5.63 21.28
N LEU A 98 20.87 -6.53 20.49
CA LEU A 98 20.35 -7.80 20.97
C LEU A 98 21.47 -8.68 21.54
N THR A 99 22.62 -8.73 20.87
CA THR A 99 23.75 -9.57 21.30
C THR A 99 24.44 -8.99 22.54
N ALA A 100 24.59 -7.67 22.61
CA ALA A 100 25.20 -6.98 23.76
C ALA A 100 24.34 -7.11 25.01
N ASN A 101 23.00 -7.01 24.87
CA ASN A 101 22.06 -7.11 25.98
C ASN A 101 21.45 -8.51 26.11
N LYS A 102 22.03 -9.54 25.49
CA LYS A 102 21.41 -10.87 25.38
C LYS A 102 20.95 -11.46 26.71
N TYR A 103 21.73 -11.28 27.78
CA TYR A 103 21.38 -11.79 29.10
C TYR A 103 20.22 -11.01 29.72
N VAL A 104 20.27 -9.67 29.69
CA VAL A 104 19.20 -8.80 30.19
C VAL A 104 17.91 -8.97 29.37
N LEU A 105 18.03 -9.08 28.05
CA LEU A 105 16.88 -9.33 27.17
C LEU A 105 16.29 -10.70 27.40
N ALA A 106 17.12 -11.74 27.56
CA ALA A 106 16.64 -13.09 27.88
C ALA A 106 15.96 -13.12 29.25
N GLU A 107 16.55 -12.48 30.26
CA GLU A 107 15.96 -12.35 31.60
C GLU A 107 14.65 -11.57 31.55
N ARG A 108 14.59 -10.40 30.88
CA ARG A 108 13.35 -9.62 30.70
C ARG A 108 12.30 -10.38 29.91
N PHE A 109 12.69 -11.09 28.86
CA PHE A 109 11.78 -11.88 28.05
C PHE A 109 11.22 -13.05 28.87
N HIS A 110 12.09 -13.72 29.63
CA HIS A 110 11.70 -14.78 30.55
C HIS A 110 10.82 -14.23 31.68
N ASP A 111 11.12 -13.05 32.23
CA ASP A 111 10.31 -12.38 33.25
C ASP A 111 8.94 -11.97 32.71
N ILE A 112 8.86 -11.44 31.49
CA ILE A 112 7.59 -11.08 30.86
C ILE A 112 6.76 -12.33 30.61
N LEU A 113 7.36 -13.37 30.01
CA LEU A 113 6.70 -14.65 29.80
C LEU A 113 6.23 -15.22 31.13
N ASN A 114 7.14 -15.42 32.08
CA ASN A 114 6.84 -15.94 33.40
C ASN A 114 5.80 -15.07 34.14
N LYS A 115 5.82 -13.74 33.98
CA LYS A 115 4.83 -12.84 34.56
C LYS A 115 3.44 -13.06 33.98
N TYR A 116 3.29 -13.20 32.67
CA TYR A 116 1.97 -13.36 32.05
C TYR A 116 1.49 -14.81 31.98
N THR A 117 2.40 -15.78 31.93
CA THR A 117 2.07 -17.21 31.81
C THR A 117 2.05 -17.95 33.13
N VAL A 118 2.74 -17.47 34.18
CA VAL A 118 2.81 -18.17 35.48
C VAL A 118 2.45 -17.23 36.63
N LYS A 119 3.16 -16.12 36.86
CA LYS A 119 2.90 -15.24 38.01
C LYS A 119 1.55 -14.53 37.94
N SER A 120 1.01 -14.23 36.75
CA SER A 120 -0.34 -13.69 36.61
C SER A 120 -1.39 -14.70 37.04
N LEU A 121 -1.08 -15.99 36.90
CA LEU A 121 -1.94 -17.09 37.29
C LEU A 121 -1.78 -17.39 38.78
N GLU A 122 -0.55 -17.46 39.28
CA GLU A 122 -0.25 -17.58 40.71
C GLU A 122 -0.75 -16.39 41.52
N SER A 123 -0.64 -15.16 41.01
CA SER A 123 -1.16 -13.96 41.66
C SER A 123 -2.68 -13.89 41.65
N MET A 124 -3.36 -14.47 40.64
CA MET A 124 -4.81 -14.64 40.68
C MET A 124 -5.20 -15.67 41.75
N VAL A 125 -4.46 -16.78 41.84
CA VAL A 125 -4.67 -17.82 42.85
C VAL A 125 -4.40 -17.31 44.27
N SER A 126 -3.31 -16.58 44.50
CA SER A 126 -2.95 -16.03 45.82
C SER A 126 -3.81 -14.84 46.25
N TRP A 127 -4.20 -13.95 45.31
CA TRP A 127 -5.19 -12.89 45.56
C TRP A 127 -6.54 -13.46 46.04
N PHE A 128 -6.88 -14.67 45.57
CA PHE A 128 -8.05 -15.40 46.02
C PHE A 128 -7.86 -16.13 47.37
N LEU A 129 -6.63 -16.52 47.71
CA LEU A 129 -6.34 -17.25 48.95
C LEU A 129 -6.32 -16.33 50.18
N GLU A 130 -5.88 -15.08 50.02
CA GLU A 130 -5.65 -14.16 51.14
C GLU A 130 -6.89 -13.37 51.57
N SER A 131 -7.78 -13.01 50.63
CA SER A 131 -9.12 -12.39 50.83
C SER A 131 -9.49 -11.55 49.59
N PRO A 132 -10.15 -12.10 48.56
CA PRO A 132 -10.44 -11.38 47.33
C PRO A 132 -11.31 -10.15 47.64
N ALA A 133 -10.87 -8.97 47.20
CA ALA A 133 -11.57 -7.69 47.42
C ALA A 133 -11.88 -7.33 48.89
N GLY A 134 -11.18 -7.92 49.87
CA GLY A 134 -11.38 -7.66 51.30
C GLY A 134 -12.39 -8.59 52.02
N LEU A 135 -12.87 -9.64 51.36
CA LEU A 135 -13.66 -10.72 51.97
C LEU A 135 -12.77 -11.83 52.57
N LYS A 136 -12.75 -11.95 53.90
CA LYS A 136 -12.03 -13.01 54.63
C LYS A 136 -12.64 -14.39 54.33
N LEU A 137 -12.09 -15.08 53.34
CA LEU A 137 -12.54 -16.40 52.92
C LEU A 137 -12.04 -17.51 53.87
N ASN A 138 -12.80 -18.60 53.98
CA ASN A 138 -12.40 -19.80 54.71
C ASN A 138 -11.25 -20.52 53.96
N GLN A 139 -10.26 -21.06 54.68
CA GLN A 139 -9.08 -21.72 54.10
C GLN A 139 -9.45 -22.92 53.21
N GLU A 140 -10.48 -23.68 53.58
CA GLU A 140 -11.01 -24.78 52.77
C GLU A 140 -11.57 -24.29 51.42
N LEU A 141 -12.22 -23.13 51.41
CA LEU A 141 -12.76 -22.51 50.20
C LEU A 141 -11.64 -21.97 49.29
N ALA A 142 -10.57 -21.46 49.90
CA ALA A 142 -9.40 -20.97 49.19
C ALA A 142 -8.59 -22.11 48.53
N TYR A 143 -8.41 -23.23 49.24
CA TYR A 143 -7.79 -24.44 48.68
C TYR A 143 -8.61 -25.01 47.53
N PHE A 144 -9.93 -25.14 47.72
CA PHE A 144 -10.85 -25.57 46.66
C PHE A 144 -10.74 -24.70 45.40
N LEU A 145 -10.69 -23.38 45.58
CA LEU A 145 -10.65 -22.44 44.47
C LEU A 145 -9.29 -22.43 43.74
N SER A 146 -8.19 -22.62 44.47
CA SER A 146 -6.84 -22.79 43.91
C SER A 146 -6.75 -24.02 43.00
N GLU A 147 -7.27 -25.17 43.45
CA GLU A 147 -7.37 -26.38 42.64
C GLU A 147 -8.27 -26.17 41.40
N LEU A 148 -9.36 -25.41 41.54
CA LEU A 148 -10.24 -25.06 40.42
C LEU A 148 -9.54 -24.18 39.36
N PHE A 149 -8.69 -23.23 39.76
CA PHE A 149 -7.95 -22.38 38.82
C PHE A 149 -6.81 -23.13 38.10
N LEU A 150 -6.07 -24.00 38.81
CA LEU A 150 -5.07 -24.87 38.16
C LEU A 150 -5.74 -25.82 37.16
N TRP A 151 -6.91 -26.32 37.49
CA TRP A 151 -7.74 -27.06 36.55
C TRP A 151 -8.17 -26.20 35.34
N LEU A 152 -8.59 -24.94 35.56
CA LEU A 152 -8.98 -24.02 34.49
C LEU A 152 -7.83 -23.71 33.51
N LEU A 153 -6.59 -23.71 33.99
CA LEU A 153 -5.40 -23.49 33.17
C LEU A 153 -5.00 -24.71 32.35
N ARG A 154 -5.15 -25.90 32.93
CA ARG A 154 -5.04 -27.14 32.15
C ARG A 154 -6.15 -27.20 31.09
N LEU A 155 -7.37 -26.78 31.42
CA LEU A 155 -8.47 -26.65 30.47
C LEU A 155 -8.14 -25.67 29.33
N TRP A 156 -7.46 -24.55 29.61
CA TRP A 156 -7.05 -23.60 28.58
C TRP A 156 -6.15 -24.23 27.51
N THR A 157 -5.23 -25.13 27.89
CA THR A 157 -4.34 -25.81 26.92
C THR A 157 -5.08 -26.76 25.97
N LEU A 158 -6.29 -27.18 26.34
CA LEU A 158 -7.16 -27.99 25.47
C LEU A 158 -7.80 -27.13 24.36
N CYS A 159 -7.92 -25.81 24.52
CA CYS A 159 -8.53 -24.94 23.52
C CYS A 159 -7.71 -24.85 22.21
N PRO A 160 -6.40 -24.54 22.22
CA PRO A 160 -5.59 -24.55 21.00
C PRO A 160 -5.53 -25.93 20.33
N GLN A 161 -5.40 -27.00 21.12
CA GLN A 161 -5.35 -28.38 20.60
C GLN A 161 -6.68 -28.80 19.97
N ALA A 162 -7.81 -28.38 20.56
CA ALA A 162 -9.13 -28.57 19.95
C ALA A 162 -9.21 -27.80 18.63
N ILE A 163 -8.87 -26.51 18.61
CA ILE A 163 -8.93 -25.66 17.41
C ILE A 163 -8.06 -26.24 16.28
N GLU A 164 -6.85 -26.71 16.57
CA GLU A 164 -5.94 -27.31 15.59
C GLU A 164 -6.58 -28.53 14.91
N ARG A 165 -7.20 -29.42 15.69
CA ARG A 165 -7.91 -30.59 15.16
C ARG A 165 -9.10 -30.20 14.27
N PHE A 166 -9.83 -29.15 14.62
CA PHE A 166 -10.98 -28.66 13.85
C PHE A 166 -10.60 -27.76 12.67
N THR A 167 -9.38 -27.23 12.62
CA THR A 167 -8.92 -26.30 11.57
C THR A 167 -9.15 -26.83 10.14
N PRO A 168 -8.76 -28.06 9.76
CA PRO A 168 -9.04 -28.57 8.41
C PRO A 168 -10.55 -28.70 8.13
N GLN A 169 -11.34 -29.03 9.16
CA GLN A 169 -12.79 -29.16 9.05
C GLN A 169 -13.47 -27.80 8.88
N ILE A 170 -12.98 -26.76 9.54
CA ILE A 170 -13.44 -25.37 9.36
C ILE A 170 -13.17 -24.90 7.93
N ILE A 171 -11.98 -25.18 7.39
CA ILE A 171 -11.64 -24.82 6.00
C ILE A 171 -12.57 -25.55 5.01
N HIS A 172 -12.80 -26.84 5.21
CA HIS A 172 -13.76 -27.60 4.39
C HIS A 172 -15.19 -27.09 4.54
N ALA A 173 -15.63 -26.72 5.75
CA ALA A 173 -16.96 -26.15 6.00
C ALA A 173 -17.16 -24.81 5.28
N ILE A 174 -16.16 -23.93 5.30
CA ILE A 174 -16.16 -22.66 4.54
C ILE A 174 -16.31 -22.96 3.04
N GLY A 175 -15.53 -23.89 2.49
CA GLY A 175 -15.61 -24.27 1.08
C GLY A 175 -16.95 -24.92 0.70
N LEU A 176 -17.49 -25.78 1.57
CA LEU A 176 -18.76 -26.47 1.37
C LEU A 176 -19.94 -25.48 1.41
N SER A 177 -19.94 -24.55 2.36
CA SER A 177 -20.99 -23.52 2.47
C SER A 177 -21.11 -22.67 1.19
N ALA A 178 -19.97 -22.29 0.60
CA ALA A 178 -19.94 -21.56 -0.66
C ALA A 178 -20.50 -22.38 -1.85
N ARG A 179 -20.19 -23.69 -1.91
CA ARG A 179 -20.73 -24.58 -2.94
C ARG A 179 -22.23 -24.79 -2.81
N ILE A 180 -22.72 -25.02 -1.59
CA ILE A 180 -24.15 -25.21 -1.31
C ILE A 180 -24.93 -23.95 -1.71
N PHE A 181 -24.45 -22.76 -1.33
CA PHE A 181 -25.08 -21.50 -1.70
C PHE A 181 -25.13 -21.30 -3.22
N ASN A 182 -24.03 -21.60 -3.93
CA ASN A 182 -23.98 -21.52 -5.39
C ASN A 182 -24.98 -22.49 -6.05
N TRP A 183 -25.01 -23.75 -5.60
CA TRP A 183 -25.99 -24.73 -6.08
C TRP A 183 -27.42 -24.28 -5.83
N GLN A 184 -27.72 -23.74 -4.65
CA GLN A 184 -29.06 -23.24 -4.36
C GLN A 184 -29.46 -22.10 -5.30
N LEU A 185 -28.58 -21.14 -5.58
CA LEU A 185 -28.84 -20.07 -6.55
C LEU A 185 -29.08 -20.61 -7.97
N VAL A 186 -28.28 -21.58 -8.43
CA VAL A 186 -28.42 -22.19 -9.75
C VAL A 186 -29.74 -22.95 -9.88
N ILE A 187 -30.10 -23.75 -8.86
CA ILE A 187 -31.35 -24.52 -8.83
C ILE A 187 -32.55 -23.57 -8.75
N LEU A 188 -32.49 -22.55 -7.89
CA LEU A 188 -33.56 -21.56 -7.75
C LEU A 188 -33.78 -20.80 -9.06
N TYR A 189 -32.71 -20.41 -9.76
CA TYR A 189 -32.81 -19.79 -11.08
C TYR A 189 -33.40 -20.74 -12.14
N SER A 190 -33.02 -22.01 -12.12
CA SER A 190 -33.57 -23.04 -13.01
C SER A 190 -35.07 -23.26 -12.79
N LEU A 191 -35.48 -23.45 -11.53
CA LEU A 191 -36.88 -23.62 -11.15
C LEU A 191 -37.71 -22.37 -11.39
N PHE A 192 -37.13 -21.17 -11.19
CA PHE A 192 -37.81 -19.93 -11.54
C PHE A 192 -38.12 -19.84 -13.05
N ASN A 193 -37.21 -20.32 -13.90
CA ASN A 193 -37.48 -20.41 -15.33
C ASN A 193 -38.55 -21.48 -15.65
N LEU A 194 -38.57 -22.60 -14.91
CA LEU A 194 -39.60 -23.62 -15.02
C LEU A 194 -41.01 -23.06 -14.76
N PHE A 195 -41.23 -22.23 -13.72
CA PHE A 195 -42.54 -21.56 -13.52
C PHE A 195 -42.96 -20.68 -14.67
N ARG A 196 -42.00 -20.10 -15.38
CA ARG A 196 -42.26 -19.21 -16.51
C ARG A 196 -42.46 -19.98 -17.81
N GLY A 197 -42.45 -21.31 -17.79
CA GLY A 197 -42.49 -22.15 -18.99
C GLY A 197 -41.23 -22.00 -19.85
N LYS A 198 -40.07 -21.75 -19.22
CA LYS A 198 -38.81 -21.45 -19.91
C LYS A 198 -37.73 -22.49 -19.56
N LYS A 199 -37.01 -22.96 -20.57
CA LYS A 199 -35.89 -23.92 -20.44
C LYS A 199 -34.60 -23.32 -21.01
N LYS A 200 -33.48 -23.46 -20.30
CA LYS A 200 -32.17 -23.07 -20.83
C LYS A 200 -31.68 -24.13 -21.81
N ASN A 201 -31.44 -23.73 -23.06
CA ASN A 201 -30.86 -24.56 -24.09
C ASN A 201 -29.33 -24.44 -24.06
N VAL A 202 -28.65 -25.49 -23.59
CA VAL A 202 -27.19 -25.50 -23.42
C VAL A 202 -26.46 -25.41 -24.77
N LEU A 203 -27.03 -25.98 -25.84
CA LEU A 203 -26.40 -26.04 -27.17
C LEU A 203 -26.33 -24.66 -27.85
N ARG A 204 -27.31 -23.79 -27.62
CA ARG A 204 -27.39 -22.43 -28.21
C ARG A 204 -27.25 -21.32 -27.17
N ASN A 205 -26.94 -21.67 -25.92
CA ASN A 205 -26.80 -20.79 -24.76
C ASN A 205 -27.90 -19.71 -24.67
N ARG A 206 -29.16 -20.09 -24.92
CA ARG A 206 -30.34 -19.20 -24.89
C ARG A 206 -31.48 -19.80 -24.06
N ILE A 207 -32.49 -19.00 -23.72
CA ILE A 207 -33.67 -19.44 -22.96
C ILE A 207 -34.84 -19.57 -23.93
N ASP A 208 -35.33 -20.81 -24.10
CA ASP A 208 -36.41 -21.16 -25.02
C ASP A 208 -37.71 -21.41 -24.23
N SER A 209 -38.88 -21.11 -24.79
CA SER A 209 -40.16 -21.54 -24.23
C SER A 209 -40.33 -23.05 -24.40
N CYS A 210 -40.83 -23.72 -23.36
CA CYS A 210 -41.07 -25.16 -23.35
C CYS A 210 -42.44 -25.39 -22.72
N ASP A 211 -43.27 -26.19 -23.38
CA ASP A 211 -44.55 -26.60 -22.83
C ASP A 211 -44.29 -27.73 -21.82
N TYR A 212 -44.75 -27.54 -20.58
CA TYR A 212 -44.58 -28.48 -19.47
C TYR A 212 -45.94 -29.05 -19.06
N ASP A 213 -45.98 -30.34 -18.73
CA ASP A 213 -47.18 -30.96 -18.18
C ASP A 213 -47.51 -30.42 -16.78
N LEU A 214 -48.80 -30.46 -16.41
CA LEU A 214 -49.30 -29.98 -15.12
C LEU A 214 -48.55 -30.58 -13.93
N ASP A 215 -48.29 -31.89 -13.96
CA ASP A 215 -47.59 -32.60 -12.89
C ASP A 215 -46.13 -32.12 -12.73
N GLN A 216 -45.45 -31.86 -13.85
CA GLN A 216 -44.07 -31.36 -13.84
C GLN A 216 -44.00 -29.93 -13.29
N LEU A 217 -44.97 -29.09 -13.66
CA LEU A 217 -45.07 -27.72 -13.14
C LEU A 217 -45.38 -27.74 -11.64
N LEU A 218 -46.27 -28.61 -11.18
CA LEU A 218 -46.66 -28.72 -9.77
C LEU A 218 -45.50 -29.22 -8.90
N LEU A 219 -44.78 -30.25 -9.34
CA LEU A 219 -43.55 -30.73 -8.68
C LEU A 219 -42.45 -29.66 -8.68
N GLY A 220 -42.27 -28.95 -9.79
CA GLY A 220 -41.38 -27.81 -9.85
C GLY A 220 -41.73 -26.77 -8.79
N THR A 221 -43.01 -26.43 -8.67
CA THR A 221 -43.55 -25.39 -7.76
C THR A 221 -43.33 -25.75 -6.31
N SER A 222 -43.58 -27.00 -5.94
CA SER A 222 -43.32 -27.46 -4.58
C SER A 222 -41.83 -27.42 -4.23
N LEU A 223 -40.95 -27.86 -5.13
CA LEU A 223 -39.49 -27.78 -4.89
C LEU A 223 -39.00 -26.33 -4.81
N PHE A 224 -39.50 -25.44 -5.66
CA PHE A 224 -39.11 -24.02 -5.63
C PHE A 224 -39.55 -23.32 -4.36
N THR A 225 -40.79 -23.53 -3.92
CA THR A 225 -41.28 -22.93 -2.68
C THR A 225 -40.44 -23.41 -1.49
N LEU A 226 -40.13 -24.70 -1.42
CA LEU A 226 -39.26 -25.28 -0.38
C LEU A 226 -37.85 -24.68 -0.42
N LEU A 227 -37.20 -24.61 -1.60
CA LEU A 227 -35.87 -24.02 -1.74
C LEU A 227 -35.86 -22.51 -1.47
N THR A 228 -36.94 -21.79 -1.79
CA THR A 228 -37.09 -20.36 -1.51
C THR A 228 -37.20 -20.12 0.00
N PHE A 229 -37.95 -20.95 0.72
CA PHE A 229 -38.04 -20.86 2.18
C PHE A 229 -36.74 -21.28 2.88
N LEU A 230 -35.96 -22.18 2.29
CA LEU A 230 -34.64 -22.57 2.79
C LEU A 230 -33.55 -21.51 2.48
N PHE A 231 -33.77 -20.62 1.52
CA PHE A 231 -32.78 -19.65 1.05
C PHE A 231 -32.26 -18.70 2.14
N PRO A 232 -33.11 -18.05 2.97
CA PRO A 232 -32.64 -17.18 4.04
C PRO A 232 -31.69 -17.88 5.01
N THR A 233 -31.96 -19.14 5.37
CA THR A 233 -31.10 -19.89 6.29
C THR A 233 -29.71 -20.16 5.70
N VAL A 234 -29.64 -20.66 4.47
CA VAL A 234 -28.34 -20.93 3.80
C VAL A 234 -27.59 -19.62 3.55
N PHE A 235 -28.30 -18.54 3.20
CA PHE A 235 -27.72 -17.21 3.01
C PHE A 235 -27.03 -16.69 4.27
N VAL A 236 -27.68 -16.78 5.45
CA VAL A 236 -27.08 -16.34 6.72
C VAL A 236 -25.83 -17.16 7.05
N TYR A 237 -25.86 -18.49 6.90
CA TYR A 237 -24.68 -19.33 7.14
C TYR A 237 -23.54 -19.05 6.18
N TYR A 238 -23.84 -18.83 4.90
CA TYR A 238 -22.82 -18.43 3.93
C TYR A 238 -22.25 -17.05 4.27
N LEU A 239 -23.09 -16.10 4.71
CA LEU A 239 -22.67 -14.74 5.06
C LEU A 239 -21.66 -14.73 6.23
N THR A 240 -21.87 -15.53 7.27
CA THR A 240 -20.93 -15.59 8.41
C THR A 240 -19.54 -16.04 7.98
N PHE A 241 -19.44 -17.10 7.17
CA PHE A 241 -18.15 -17.58 6.65
C PHE A 241 -17.54 -16.62 5.62
N ALA A 242 -18.38 -15.99 4.78
CA ALA A 242 -17.92 -14.98 3.83
C ALA A 242 -17.33 -13.75 4.52
N LEU A 243 -17.97 -13.26 5.59
CA LEU A 243 -17.45 -12.15 6.40
C LEU A 243 -16.12 -12.51 7.08
N GLY A 244 -16.01 -13.72 7.64
CA GLY A 244 -14.73 -14.21 8.20
C GLY A 244 -13.61 -14.25 7.16
N ARG A 245 -13.91 -14.79 5.97
CA ARG A 245 -12.97 -14.83 4.84
C ARG A 245 -12.53 -13.43 4.41
N VAL A 246 -13.47 -12.47 4.32
CA VAL A 246 -13.16 -11.06 4.03
C VAL A 246 -12.27 -10.46 5.10
N GLY A 247 -12.53 -10.73 6.38
CA GLY A 247 -11.68 -10.28 7.48
C GLY A 247 -10.22 -10.73 7.33
N ILE A 248 -10.01 -11.99 6.98
CA ILE A 248 -8.66 -12.54 6.71
C ILE A 248 -8.01 -11.85 5.51
N ILE A 249 -8.73 -11.68 4.41
CA ILE A 249 -8.21 -11.01 3.20
C ILE A 249 -7.87 -9.55 3.48
N ILE A 250 -8.69 -8.84 4.27
CA ILE A 250 -8.43 -7.46 4.68
C ILE A 250 -7.17 -7.40 5.54
N LEU A 251 -7.03 -8.29 6.52
CA LEU A 251 -5.84 -8.34 7.38
C LEU A 251 -4.58 -8.60 6.54
N GLN A 252 -4.64 -9.55 5.61
CA GLN A 252 -3.55 -9.84 4.68
C GLN A 252 -3.23 -8.60 3.82
N ALA A 253 -4.24 -7.96 3.23
CA ALA A 253 -4.07 -6.77 2.42
C ALA A 253 -3.44 -5.62 3.22
N ILE A 254 -3.84 -5.42 4.48
CA ILE A 254 -3.23 -4.43 5.37
C ILE A 254 -1.74 -4.73 5.55
N MET A 255 -1.37 -5.96 5.88
CA MET A 255 0.04 -6.35 6.05
C MET A 255 0.86 -6.13 4.77
N GLU A 256 0.33 -6.53 3.61
CA GLU A 256 0.99 -6.32 2.32
C GLU A 256 1.13 -4.83 1.97
N THR A 257 0.14 -4.00 2.30
CA THR A 257 0.22 -2.55 2.08
C THR A 257 1.25 -1.88 2.98
N VAL A 258 1.36 -2.31 4.25
CA VAL A 258 2.39 -1.83 5.18
C VAL A 258 3.78 -2.20 4.68
N LEU A 259 3.95 -3.44 4.22
CA LEU A 259 5.21 -3.90 3.63
C LEU A 259 5.57 -3.12 2.36
N ALA A 260 4.60 -2.91 1.45
CA ALA A 260 4.80 -2.12 0.24
C ALA A 260 5.15 -0.66 0.55
N PHE A 261 4.56 -0.08 1.60
CA PHE A 261 4.84 1.27 2.06
C PHE A 261 6.30 1.40 2.53
N PHE A 262 6.76 0.50 3.40
CA PHE A 262 8.15 0.49 3.86
C PHE A 262 9.14 0.30 2.71
N ASN A 263 8.85 -0.62 1.78
CA ASN A 263 9.75 -0.91 0.67
C ASN A 263 9.92 0.23 -0.34
N HIS A 264 8.95 1.15 -0.44
CA HIS A 264 9.00 2.24 -1.40
C HIS A 264 9.27 3.61 -0.76
N PHE A 265 9.29 3.71 0.58
CA PHE A 265 9.23 4.98 1.33
C PHE A 265 10.20 6.03 0.76
N PRO A 266 9.77 7.27 0.44
CA PRO A 266 10.56 8.20 -0.35
C PRO A 266 11.54 8.98 0.55
N LEU A 267 12.33 8.27 1.37
CA LEU A 267 13.27 8.84 2.33
C LEU A 267 14.24 9.81 1.69
N PHE A 268 14.80 9.46 0.53
CA PHE A 268 15.77 10.31 -0.15
C PHE A 268 15.11 11.57 -0.71
N ALA A 269 13.89 11.48 -1.23
CA ALA A 269 13.17 12.66 -1.70
C ALA A 269 12.80 13.60 -0.54
N ILE A 270 12.42 13.06 0.61
CA ILE A 270 12.16 13.83 1.84
C ILE A 270 13.46 14.49 2.33
N MET A 271 14.56 13.73 2.42
CA MET A 271 15.87 14.25 2.80
C MET A 271 16.32 15.38 1.87
N LEU A 272 16.22 15.18 0.56
CA LEU A 272 16.62 16.17 -0.45
C LEU A 272 15.75 17.41 -0.39
N ARG A 273 14.46 17.25 -0.04
CA ARG A 273 13.56 18.37 0.21
C ARG A 273 13.94 19.19 1.44
N ILE A 274 14.39 18.54 2.52
CA ILE A 274 14.84 19.22 3.74
C ILE A 274 16.18 19.93 3.50
N LYS A 275 17.11 19.28 2.80
CA LYS A 275 18.47 19.79 2.57
C LYS A 275 18.54 20.87 1.48
N ASP A 276 17.97 20.60 0.30
CA ASP A 276 18.03 21.48 -0.87
C ASP A 276 16.70 21.45 -1.66
N PRO A 277 15.68 22.23 -1.26
CA PRO A 277 14.36 22.22 -1.90
C PRO A 277 14.43 22.45 -3.42
N HIS A 278 15.36 23.30 -3.90
CA HIS A 278 15.48 23.67 -5.30
C HIS A 278 15.95 22.54 -6.23
N ARG A 279 16.44 21.41 -5.71
CA ARG A 279 16.82 20.25 -6.54
C ARG A 279 15.62 19.42 -7.01
N LEU A 280 14.45 19.56 -6.37
CA LEU A 280 13.19 18.91 -6.78
C LEU A 280 12.25 19.95 -7.42
N PRO A 281 12.34 20.18 -8.74
CA PRO A 281 11.45 21.13 -9.41
C PRO A 281 10.00 20.64 -9.37
N GLY A 282 9.13 21.40 -8.72
CA GLY A 282 7.69 21.19 -8.71
C GLY A 282 6.93 22.10 -9.67
N GLY A 283 7.57 23.17 -10.15
CA GLY A 283 6.99 24.12 -11.10
C GLY A 283 7.90 25.32 -11.35
N LEU A 284 7.46 26.22 -12.24
CA LEU A 284 8.18 27.46 -12.53
C LEU A 284 7.36 28.65 -12.03
N GLN A 285 8.02 29.56 -11.31
CA GLN A 285 7.46 30.84 -10.95
C GLN A 285 8.04 31.93 -11.86
N PHE A 286 7.16 32.64 -12.55
CA PHE A 286 7.52 33.75 -13.43
C PHE A 286 7.24 35.08 -12.73
N HIS A 287 8.25 35.93 -12.63
CA HIS A 287 8.10 37.31 -12.21
C HIS A 287 8.41 38.24 -13.38
N ILE A 288 7.46 39.11 -13.73
CA ILE A 288 7.62 40.11 -14.77
C ILE A 288 8.14 41.40 -14.10
N PHE A 289 9.26 41.93 -14.58
CA PHE A 289 9.87 43.16 -14.09
C PHE A 289 10.05 44.16 -15.23
N SER A 290 9.86 45.46 -14.93
CA SER A 290 10.31 46.54 -15.80
C SER A 290 11.83 46.74 -15.65
N LEU A 291 12.52 47.11 -16.74
CA LEU A 291 13.98 47.22 -16.85
C LEU A 291 14.66 47.91 -15.65
N ASP A 292 14.09 49.02 -15.20
CA ASP A 292 14.67 49.84 -14.13
C ASP A 292 14.72 49.12 -12.78
N TYR A 293 13.77 48.22 -12.49
CA TYR A 293 13.69 47.52 -11.21
C TYR A 293 14.57 46.26 -11.16
N PHE A 294 14.76 45.60 -12.30
CA PHE A 294 15.57 44.39 -12.41
C PHE A 294 17.07 44.69 -12.22
N ALA A 295 17.57 45.71 -12.95
CA ALA A 295 18.97 46.13 -12.87
C ALA A 295 19.37 46.57 -11.45
N GLN A 296 18.47 47.30 -10.76
CA GLN A 296 18.70 47.77 -9.40
C GLN A 296 18.78 46.64 -8.36
N LYS A 297 18.00 45.55 -8.54
CA LYS A 297 17.91 44.46 -7.57
C LYS A 297 19.03 43.42 -7.73
N GLN A 298 19.52 43.18 -8.94
CA GLN A 298 20.49 42.11 -9.20
C GLN A 298 21.94 42.62 -9.29
N HIS A 299 22.15 43.86 -9.76
CA HIS A 299 23.48 44.46 -9.89
C HIS A 299 23.47 45.88 -9.35
N THR A 300 23.32 46.02 -8.03
CA THR A 300 23.23 47.31 -7.32
C THR A 300 24.42 48.21 -7.62
N ILE A 301 25.62 47.65 -7.73
CA ILE A 301 26.88 48.37 -7.99
C ILE A 301 26.94 48.82 -9.46
N PHE A 302 26.66 47.90 -10.39
CA PHE A 302 26.72 48.19 -11.83
C PHE A 302 25.64 49.19 -12.27
N TYR A 303 24.43 49.10 -11.70
CA TYR A 303 23.36 50.06 -11.93
C TYR A 303 23.74 51.46 -11.43
N LYS A 304 24.30 51.57 -10.22
CA LYS A 304 24.80 52.85 -9.70
C LYS A 304 25.91 53.43 -10.57
N LEU A 305 26.85 52.60 -11.03
CA LEU A 305 27.92 53.01 -11.94
C LEU A 305 27.38 53.46 -13.30
N TRP A 306 26.46 52.70 -13.89
CA TRP A 306 25.85 53.02 -15.18
C TRP A 306 25.02 54.31 -15.14
N VAL A 307 24.26 54.54 -14.07
CA VAL A 307 23.54 55.81 -13.83
C VAL A 307 24.51 56.98 -13.63
N SER A 308 25.63 56.75 -12.94
CA SER A 308 26.66 57.77 -12.73
C SER A 308 27.39 58.14 -14.03
N LEU A 309 27.64 57.16 -14.91
CA LEU A 309 28.29 57.36 -16.20
C LEU A 309 27.36 57.99 -17.26
N THR A 310 26.07 57.71 -17.24
CA THR A 310 25.13 58.17 -18.26
C THR A 310 24.57 59.58 -18.04
N LYS A 311 24.94 60.29 -16.96
CA LYS A 311 24.56 61.69 -16.63
C LYS A 311 23.08 62.06 -16.87
N LYS A 312 22.15 61.09 -16.94
CA LYS A 312 20.71 61.35 -16.93
C LYS A 312 20.26 61.41 -15.48
N LYS A 313 19.97 62.62 -14.98
CA LYS A 313 19.25 62.82 -13.72
C LYS A 313 17.83 62.26 -13.84
N HIS A 314 17.67 60.94 -13.69
CA HIS A 314 16.36 60.40 -13.35
C HIS A 314 16.12 60.66 -11.87
N LYS A 315 15.32 61.68 -11.56
CA LYS A 315 14.74 61.84 -10.22
C LYS A 315 14.03 60.53 -9.87
N PRO A 316 14.29 59.88 -8.73
CA PRO A 316 13.46 58.78 -8.30
C PRO A 316 12.10 59.38 -7.96
N ALA A 317 11.10 59.13 -8.79
CA ALA A 317 9.73 59.33 -8.36
C ALA A 317 9.47 58.28 -7.27
N LEU A 318 9.73 58.66 -6.02
CA LEU A 318 9.18 57.99 -4.85
C LEU A 318 7.67 58.24 -4.87
N ARG A 319 6.98 57.61 -5.82
CA ARG A 319 5.52 57.56 -5.81
C ARG A 319 5.20 56.64 -4.64
N LYS A 320 4.79 57.26 -3.52
CA LYS A 320 4.21 56.60 -2.35
C LYS A 320 3.40 55.40 -2.84
N THR A 321 3.83 54.21 -2.49
CA THR A 321 3.13 52.98 -2.79
C THR A 321 1.78 53.05 -2.09
N LYS A 322 0.73 53.47 -2.81
CA LYS A 322 -0.62 52.99 -2.49
C LYS A 322 -0.49 51.48 -2.46
N LYS A 323 -0.82 50.88 -1.31
CA LYS A 323 -0.84 49.42 -1.09
C LYS A 323 -1.38 48.74 -2.34
N LEU A 324 -0.50 48.12 -3.12
CA LEU A 324 -0.92 47.23 -4.20
C LEU A 324 -1.69 46.10 -3.49
N PRO A 325 -2.92 45.76 -3.92
CA PRO A 325 -3.62 44.64 -3.30
C PRO A 325 -2.76 43.39 -3.47
N ARG A 326 -2.57 42.64 -2.38
CA ARG A 326 -1.99 41.29 -2.38
C ARG A 326 -2.91 40.37 -3.19
N LYS A 327 -2.94 40.50 -4.52
CA LYS A 327 -3.35 39.42 -5.40
C LYS A 327 -2.06 38.85 -5.97
N ARG A 328 -1.67 37.67 -5.45
CA ARG A 328 -0.68 36.79 -6.09
C ARG A 328 -1.24 36.51 -7.49
N ALA A 329 -0.75 37.24 -8.49
CA ALA A 329 -1.06 36.93 -9.88
C ALA A 329 -0.26 35.67 -10.24
N THR A 330 -0.83 34.51 -9.94
CA THR A 330 -0.47 33.26 -10.59
C THR A 330 -0.97 33.40 -12.01
N VAL A 331 -0.06 33.62 -12.96
CA VAL A 331 -0.41 33.61 -14.38
C VAL A 331 -0.56 32.15 -14.80
N THR A 332 -1.79 31.63 -14.73
CA THR A 332 -2.20 30.44 -15.47
C THR A 332 -2.57 30.88 -16.88
N PHE A 333 -1.80 30.45 -17.88
CA PHE A 333 -2.15 30.67 -19.27
C PHE A 333 -3.32 29.76 -19.65
N ASN A 334 -4.52 30.31 -19.77
CA ASN A 334 -5.58 29.69 -20.57
C ASN A 334 -5.33 30.07 -22.03
N LEU A 335 -4.99 29.09 -22.87
CA LEU A 335 -4.85 29.23 -24.31
C LEU A 335 -6.24 29.29 -24.97
N GLN A 336 -7.03 30.32 -24.66
CA GLN A 336 -8.19 30.71 -25.48
C GLN A 336 -8.75 32.02 -24.95
N GLU A 337 -8.44 33.10 -25.69
CA GLU A 337 -9.32 34.22 -26.02
C GLU A 337 -8.49 35.49 -26.25
N SER A 338 -8.55 35.98 -27.48
CA SER A 338 -7.94 37.21 -27.94
C SER A 338 -8.89 38.39 -27.66
N PRO A 339 -8.54 39.39 -26.84
CA PRO A 339 -9.31 40.62 -26.83
C PRO A 339 -8.74 41.59 -27.87
N LYS A 340 -9.55 41.87 -28.89
CA LYS A 340 -9.41 43.02 -29.78
C LYS A 340 -9.44 44.30 -28.94
N ARG A 341 -8.32 45.03 -28.84
CA ARG A 341 -8.31 46.45 -28.50
C ARG A 341 -7.34 47.19 -29.42
N SER A 342 -7.87 48.24 -30.02
CA SER A 342 -7.27 49.16 -30.97
C SER A 342 -5.96 49.75 -30.45
N PHE A 343 -4.92 49.69 -31.28
CA PHE A 343 -3.63 50.35 -31.07
C PHE A 343 -3.76 51.83 -31.43
N GLU A 344 -3.89 52.70 -30.43
CA GLU A 344 -3.51 54.10 -30.56
C GLU A 344 -2.03 54.26 -30.23
N SER A 345 -1.29 54.78 -31.21
CA SER A 345 0.17 54.94 -31.22
C SER A 345 0.60 55.99 -30.19
N GLN A 346 0.97 55.54 -28.99
CA GLN A 346 1.79 56.32 -28.08
C GLN A 346 3.25 55.89 -28.23
N LYS A 347 4.10 56.84 -28.63
CA LYS A 347 5.58 56.76 -28.70
C LYS A 347 6.18 56.54 -27.31
N ASP A 348 5.95 55.38 -26.71
CA ASP A 348 6.61 54.97 -25.48
C ASP A 348 7.84 54.12 -25.87
N SER A 349 9.02 54.72 -25.67
CA SER A 349 10.34 54.08 -25.71
C SER A 349 10.23 52.59 -25.35
N LYS A 350 10.65 51.68 -26.24
CA LYS A 350 10.64 50.21 -26.07
C LYS A 350 11.06 49.81 -24.64
N LYS A 351 10.10 49.73 -23.70
CA LYS A 351 10.33 49.32 -22.31
C LYS A 351 10.47 47.82 -22.33
N ALA A 352 11.70 47.33 -22.42
CA ALA A 352 11.95 45.89 -22.35
C ALA A 352 11.44 45.35 -21.01
N THR A 353 10.51 44.40 -21.09
CA THR A 353 9.96 43.65 -19.96
C THR A 353 10.84 42.43 -19.73
N TYR A 354 11.40 42.30 -18.53
CA TYR A 354 12.19 41.14 -18.14
C TYR A 354 11.31 40.07 -17.50
N LEU A 355 11.50 38.83 -17.93
CA LEU A 355 10.91 37.64 -17.33
C LEU A 355 11.96 36.98 -16.43
N TRP A 356 11.80 37.08 -15.11
CA TRP A 356 12.60 36.30 -14.18
C TRP A 356 11.90 34.95 -13.94
N MET A 357 12.60 33.85 -14.25
CA MET A 357 12.15 32.49 -13.94
C MET A 357 12.80 31.98 -12.66
N ARG A 358 12.03 31.43 -11.72
CA ARG A 358 12.52 30.73 -10.52
C ARG A 358 11.94 29.31 -10.45
N ASN A 359 12.75 28.35 -10.03
CA ASN A 359 12.27 27.01 -9.74
C ASN A 359 11.48 26.99 -8.43
N LEU A 360 10.21 26.60 -8.49
CA LEU A 360 9.37 26.37 -7.32
C LEU A 360 9.54 24.90 -6.89
N PRO A 361 9.90 24.64 -5.63
CA PRO A 361 10.24 23.29 -5.23
C PRO A 361 8.95 22.48 -4.94
N ILE A 362 8.91 21.17 -5.23
CA ILE A 362 7.72 20.29 -5.15
C ILE A 362 6.98 20.33 -3.80
N SER A 363 5.65 20.38 -3.75
CA SER A 363 4.95 20.35 -2.45
C SER A 363 5.19 19.02 -1.72
N MET A 364 5.16 19.03 -0.38
CA MET A 364 5.35 17.80 0.41
C MET A 364 4.35 16.71 0.02
N SER A 365 3.09 17.07 -0.23
CA SER A 365 2.06 16.14 -0.68
C SER A 365 2.36 15.54 -2.06
N ALA A 366 2.96 16.31 -2.98
CA ALA A 366 3.28 15.82 -4.31
C ALA A 366 4.43 14.80 -4.35
N ILE A 367 5.30 14.78 -3.33
CA ILE A 367 6.30 13.70 -3.15
C ILE A 367 5.59 12.35 -2.97
N PHE A 368 4.44 12.34 -2.30
CA PHE A 368 3.64 11.13 -2.05
C PHE A 368 2.63 10.81 -3.16
N PHE A 369 2.67 11.50 -4.31
CA PHE A 369 1.71 11.26 -5.40
C PHE A 369 1.69 9.80 -5.88
N GLN A 370 2.85 9.15 -5.92
CA GLN A 370 2.96 7.73 -6.28
C GLN A 370 2.21 6.82 -5.30
N TYR A 371 2.15 7.17 -4.01
CA TYR A 371 1.37 6.45 -3.00
C TYR A 371 -0.13 6.63 -3.19
N MET A 372 -0.56 7.84 -3.55
CA MET A 372 -1.97 8.10 -3.87
C MET A 372 -2.40 7.31 -5.10
N LEU A 373 -1.52 7.16 -6.10
CA LEU A 373 -1.77 6.32 -7.27
C LEU A 373 -1.81 4.83 -6.92
N LEU A 374 -0.90 4.38 -6.06
CA LEU A 374 -0.80 3.02 -5.55
C LEU A 374 -2.05 2.64 -4.75
N TRP A 375 -2.46 3.51 -3.82
CA TRP A 375 -3.72 3.39 -3.08
C TRP A 375 -4.92 3.33 -4.01
N LYS A 376 -4.98 4.19 -5.04
CA LYS A 376 -6.05 4.13 -6.05
C LYS A 376 -6.08 2.79 -6.78
N ARG A 377 -4.94 2.21 -7.12
CA ARG A 377 -4.87 0.89 -7.79
C ARG A 377 -5.30 -0.25 -6.87
N LEU A 378 -4.82 -0.27 -5.62
CA LEU A 378 -5.21 -1.25 -4.61
C LEU A 378 -6.70 -1.15 -4.29
N SER A 379 -7.20 0.07 -4.06
CA SER A 379 -8.61 0.35 -3.84
C SER A 379 -9.45 -0.09 -5.05
N ALA A 380 -9.04 0.23 -6.28
CA ALA A 380 -9.74 -0.22 -7.47
C ALA A 380 -9.78 -1.75 -7.62
N HIS A 381 -8.75 -2.47 -7.14
CA HIS A 381 -8.71 -3.93 -7.19
C HIS A 381 -9.61 -4.56 -6.11
N TYR A 382 -9.45 -4.18 -4.84
CA TYR A 382 -10.19 -4.77 -3.72
C TYR A 382 -11.66 -4.32 -3.67
N PHE A 383 -11.97 -3.09 -4.09
CA PHE A 383 -13.35 -2.59 -4.21
C PHE A 383 -13.94 -2.80 -5.60
N SER A 384 -13.36 -3.69 -6.42
CA SER A 384 -13.90 -4.00 -7.74
C SER A 384 -15.19 -4.83 -7.65
N ALA A 385 -16.08 -4.67 -8.64
CA ALA A 385 -17.22 -5.56 -8.85
C ALA A 385 -16.79 -7.02 -9.02
N TYR A 386 -15.55 -7.27 -9.46
CA TYR A 386 -14.97 -8.61 -9.53
C TYR A 386 -14.80 -9.24 -8.15
N VAL A 387 -14.20 -8.54 -7.18
CA VAL A 387 -14.05 -9.07 -5.81
C VAL A 387 -15.41 -9.28 -5.15
N PHE A 388 -16.36 -8.36 -5.37
CA PHE A 388 -17.73 -8.54 -4.91
C PHE A 388 -18.42 -9.75 -5.54
N LYS A 389 -18.17 -10.01 -6.83
CA LYS A 389 -18.66 -11.20 -7.53
C LYS A 389 -18.00 -12.47 -6.99
N CYS A 390 -16.68 -12.48 -6.80
CA CYS A 390 -15.96 -13.61 -6.21
C CYS A 390 -16.40 -13.89 -4.78
N LEU A 391 -16.74 -12.85 -4.02
CA LEU A 391 -17.40 -12.99 -2.73
C LEU A 391 -18.69 -13.77 -2.93
N LEU A 392 -19.67 -13.18 -3.63
CA LEU A 392 -21.03 -13.71 -3.85
C LEU A 392 -21.06 -15.15 -4.37
N TYR A 393 -20.18 -15.50 -5.31
CA TYR A 393 -20.13 -16.83 -5.91
C TYR A 393 -19.13 -17.79 -5.25
N GLY A 394 -18.39 -17.33 -4.24
CA GLY A 394 -17.42 -18.14 -3.49
C GLY A 394 -16.09 -18.41 -4.23
N GLU A 395 -15.85 -17.76 -5.36
CA GLU A 395 -14.64 -17.96 -6.16
C GLU A 395 -13.36 -17.49 -5.44
N PRO A 396 -12.19 -18.09 -5.74
CA PRO A 396 -10.91 -17.58 -5.24
C PRO A 396 -10.63 -16.18 -5.81
N ILE A 397 -10.26 -15.24 -4.93
CA ILE A 397 -9.81 -13.91 -5.35
C ILE A 397 -8.41 -14.07 -5.90
N LYS A 398 -8.17 -13.59 -7.11
CA LYS A 398 -6.83 -13.57 -7.69
C LYS A 398 -5.89 -12.68 -6.84
N PRO A 399 -4.65 -13.11 -6.59
CA PRO A 399 -3.68 -12.29 -5.87
C PRO A 399 -3.47 -10.95 -6.60
N THR A 400 -3.24 -9.88 -5.84
CA THR A 400 -2.98 -8.56 -6.41
C THR A 400 -1.77 -8.62 -7.36
N PRO A 401 -1.87 -8.02 -8.56
CA PRO A 401 -0.71 -7.91 -9.45
C PRO A 401 0.40 -7.15 -8.72
N LYS A 402 1.59 -7.75 -8.69
CA LYS A 402 2.74 -7.28 -7.92
C LYS A 402 3.01 -5.80 -8.22
N LEU A 403 3.16 -5.02 -7.17
CA LEU A 403 3.57 -3.62 -7.26
C LEU A 403 4.95 -3.56 -7.93
N GLN A 404 4.97 -3.15 -9.20
CA GLN A 404 6.21 -2.96 -9.94
C GLN A 404 7.04 -1.87 -9.27
N TYR A 405 8.25 -2.24 -8.85
CA TYR A 405 9.23 -1.28 -8.38
C TYR A 405 9.58 -0.37 -9.56
N PRO A 406 9.44 0.96 -9.44
CA PRO A 406 9.70 1.91 -10.53
C PRO A 406 11.16 1.87 -11.05
N MET A 407 12.04 1.12 -10.38
CA MET A 407 13.43 0.89 -10.78
C MET A 407 13.66 -0.36 -11.62
N LEU A 408 12.74 -1.33 -11.63
CA LEU A 408 12.92 -2.56 -12.39
C LEU A 408 12.36 -2.35 -13.81
N PRO A 409 13.06 -2.78 -14.87
CA PRO A 409 12.56 -2.64 -16.24
C PRO A 409 11.24 -3.41 -16.42
N ASP A 410 10.36 -2.90 -17.30
CA ASP A 410 9.04 -3.48 -17.57
C ASP A 410 9.11 -4.90 -18.18
N THR A 411 10.27 -5.28 -18.73
CA THR A 411 10.55 -6.60 -19.29
C THR A 411 11.52 -7.35 -18.38
N ARG A 412 11.04 -8.47 -17.81
CA ARG A 412 11.88 -9.50 -17.20
C ARG A 412 12.62 -10.29 -18.25
#